data_AF-A0A8X8XMQ1-F1
#
_entry.id   AF-A0A8X8XMQ1-F1
#
_cell.length_a   1.000
_cell.length_b   1.000
_cell.length_c   1.000
_cell.angle_alpha   90.00
_cell.angle_beta   90.00
_cell.angle_gamma   90.00
#
_symmetry.space_group_name_H-M   'P 1'
#
loop_
_entity.id
_entity.type
_entity.pdbx_description
1 polymer ?
#
loop_
_entity_poly.entity_id
_entity_poly.type
_entity_poly.pdbx_seq_one_letter_code
_entity_poly.pdbx_strand_id
1 'polypeptide(L)'
;MSVRQESYTENEYILLCKVYMEISQDPGIGTSQSAQRFWQRVENGFNQAEERDPTWPESTQRSMQARIQAIEKATKKFHGCIRAAEARNRSGASNVDINSHDLKTVKEENKIMAMDLSSIVDPDSRAYFQAERRRILQKIAQQQEQPNDYATGTYPSYFDNIGGSGSGLPDY
;
A
#
# COMPACT_ATOMS: atom_id res chain seq x y z
N MET A 1 42.39 18.26 17.41
CA MET A 1 41.14 17.92 18.13
C MET A 1 40.08 17.66 17.07
N SER A 2 39.45 16.48 17.07
CA SER A 2 38.40 16.16 16.10
C SER A 2 37.07 16.73 16.61
N VAL A 3 36.60 17.81 15.99
CA VAL A 3 35.31 18.42 16.33
C VAL A 3 34.23 17.48 15.78
N ARG A 4 33.35 16.96 16.66
CA ARG A 4 32.15 16.26 16.24
C ARG A 4 31.31 17.24 15.41
N GLN A 5 31.01 16.91 14.16
CA GLN A 5 30.00 17.66 13.40
C GLN A 5 28.66 17.55 14.12
N GLU A 6 27.95 18.67 14.19
CA GLU A 6 26.58 18.72 14.68
C GLU A 6 25.67 17.81 13.83
N SER A 7 24.65 17.25 14.47
CA SER A 7 23.64 16.45 13.78
C SER A 7 22.87 17.33 12.79
N TYR A 8 22.54 16.78 11.62
CA TYR A 8 21.67 17.50 10.67
C TYR A 8 20.33 17.82 11.33
N THR A 9 19.89 19.05 11.12
CA THR A 9 18.54 19.51 11.41
C THR A 9 17.54 18.91 10.43
N GLU A 10 16.25 18.97 10.78
CA GLU A 10 15.18 18.52 9.90
C GLU A 10 15.20 19.24 8.53
N ASN A 11 15.44 20.55 8.53
CA ASN A 11 15.55 21.33 7.30
C ASN A 11 16.75 20.91 6.43
N GLU A 12 17.89 20.57 7.04
CA GLU A 12 19.03 19.99 6.30
C GLU A 12 18.66 18.67 5.64
N TYR A 13 17.93 17.79 6.36
CA TYR A 13 17.46 16.53 5.78
C TYR A 13 16.46 16.74 4.63
N ILE A 14 15.52 17.68 4.77
CA ILE A 14 14.54 18.00 3.73
C ILE A 14 15.26 18.48 2.47
N LEU A 15 16.17 19.44 2.59
CA LEU A 15 16.94 19.94 1.46
C LEU A 15 17.77 18.81 0.81
N LEU A 16 18.47 18.01 1.61
CA LEU A 16 19.27 16.90 1.10
C LEU A 16 18.41 15.90 0.31
N CYS A 17 17.22 15.54 0.81
CA CYS A 17 16.30 14.67 0.10
C CYS A 17 15.84 15.28 -1.22
N LYS A 18 15.47 16.57 -1.25
CA LYS A 18 15.05 17.24 -2.50
C LYS A 18 16.14 17.20 -3.56
N VAL A 19 17.34 17.67 -3.22
CA VAL A 19 18.50 17.69 -4.13
C VAL A 19 18.84 16.28 -4.63
N TYR A 20 18.83 15.29 -3.73
CA TYR A 20 19.07 13.90 -4.10
C TYR A 20 18.03 13.38 -5.11
N MET A 21 16.75 13.69 -4.89
CA MET A 21 15.66 13.26 -5.77
C MET A 21 15.75 13.91 -7.15
N GLU A 22 16.03 15.22 -7.22
CA GLU A 22 16.21 15.92 -8.50
C GLU A 22 17.35 15.33 -9.32
N ILE A 23 18.50 15.08 -8.69
CA ILE A 23 19.68 14.53 -9.38
C ILE A 23 19.51 13.07 -9.75
N SER A 24 18.85 12.26 -8.91
CA SER A 24 18.63 10.84 -9.18
C SER A 24 17.58 10.59 -10.27
N GLN A 25 16.70 11.56 -10.52
CA GLN A 25 15.65 11.48 -11.54
C GLN A 25 15.96 12.25 -12.82
N ASP A 26 17.08 12.98 -12.89
CA ASP A 26 17.45 13.76 -14.07
C ASP A 26 17.74 12.82 -15.27
N PRO A 27 16.92 12.85 -16.35
CA PRO A 27 17.10 11.97 -17.50
C PRO A 27 18.32 12.35 -18.36
N GLY A 28 18.81 13.59 -18.27
CA GLY A 28 20.04 14.04 -18.94
C GLY A 28 21.30 13.50 -18.25
N ILE A 29 21.17 13.10 -16.99
CA ILE A 29 22.18 12.43 -16.19
C ILE A 29 22.04 10.92 -16.46
N GLY A 30 22.46 10.48 -17.65
CA GLY A 30 22.35 9.08 -18.04
C GLY A 30 22.85 8.08 -16.99
N THR A 31 22.30 6.87 -17.01
CA THR A 31 22.58 5.76 -16.07
C THR A 31 24.04 5.28 -16.05
N SER A 32 24.90 5.80 -16.92
CA SER A 32 26.31 5.41 -17.09
C SER A 32 27.30 6.39 -16.45
N GLN A 33 27.00 6.90 -15.26
CA GLN A 33 27.96 7.70 -14.48
C GLN A 33 28.52 6.93 -13.28
N SER A 34 29.73 7.28 -12.84
CA SER A 34 30.30 6.70 -11.62
C SER A 34 29.57 7.23 -10.38
N ALA A 35 29.51 6.40 -9.33
CA ALA A 35 28.97 6.80 -8.03
C ALA A 35 29.63 8.08 -7.51
N GLN A 36 30.95 8.23 -7.72
CA GLN A 36 31.68 9.43 -7.34
C GLN A 36 31.16 10.70 -8.03
N ARG A 37 30.86 10.63 -9.34
CA ARG A 37 30.32 11.78 -10.08
C ARG A 37 28.90 12.10 -9.68
N PHE A 38 28.08 11.08 -9.44
CA PHE A 38 26.73 11.27 -8.91
C PHE A 38 26.76 12.02 -7.58
N TRP A 39 27.53 11.53 -6.61
CA TRP A 39 27.59 12.15 -5.28
C TRP A 39 28.27 13.52 -5.29
N GLN A 40 29.20 13.77 -6.20
CA GLN A 40 29.77 15.11 -6.39
C GLN A 40 28.69 16.11 -6.85
N ARG A 41 27.74 15.67 -7.70
CA ARG A 41 26.61 16.52 -8.09
C ARG A 41 25.68 16.79 -6.91
N VAL A 42 25.40 15.77 -6.10
CA VAL A 42 24.60 15.92 -4.87
C VAL A 42 25.25 16.90 -3.90
N GLU A 43 26.57 16.79 -3.71
CA GLU A 43 27.34 17.70 -2.87
C GLU A 43 27.29 19.14 -3.38
N ASN A 44 27.56 19.35 -4.67
CA ASN A 44 27.48 20.67 -5.28
C ASN A 44 26.06 21.24 -5.19
N GLY A 45 25.03 20.44 -5.53
CA GLY A 45 23.63 20.87 -5.48
C GLY A 45 23.20 21.24 -4.06
N PHE A 46 23.61 20.48 -3.05
CA PHE A 46 23.27 20.77 -1.66
C PHE A 46 23.98 22.02 -1.15
N ASN A 47 25.30 22.12 -1.36
CA ASN A 47 26.09 23.24 -0.85
C ASN A 47 25.83 24.56 -1.61
N GLN A 48 25.30 24.50 -2.84
CA GLN A 48 25.00 25.67 -3.68
C GLN A 48 23.50 25.99 -3.79
N ALA A 49 22.62 25.25 -3.12
CA ALA A 49 21.18 25.49 -3.17
C ALA A 49 20.81 26.87 -2.61
N GLU A 50 19.93 27.60 -3.31
CA GLU A 50 19.47 28.92 -2.88
C GLU A 50 18.68 28.86 -1.56
N GLU A 51 17.96 27.78 -1.32
CA GLU A 51 17.19 27.56 -0.08
C GLU A 51 18.04 27.05 1.10
N ARG A 52 19.36 26.91 0.93
CA ARG A 52 20.29 26.48 1.97
C ARG A 52 20.49 27.60 3.00
N ASP A 53 20.40 27.26 4.29
CA ASP A 53 20.73 28.20 5.36
C ASP A 53 22.25 28.52 5.32
N PRO A 54 22.65 29.80 5.25
CA PRO A 54 24.06 30.20 5.25
C PRO A 54 24.81 29.81 6.53
N THR A 55 24.11 29.58 7.65
CA THR A 55 24.71 29.18 8.92
C THR A 55 25.12 27.72 8.97
N TRP A 56 24.60 26.88 8.07
CA TRP A 56 24.97 25.46 8.04
C TRP A 56 26.42 25.27 7.60
N PRO A 57 27.15 24.34 8.22
CA PRO A 57 28.51 24.00 7.78
C PRO A 57 28.46 23.33 6.41
N GLU A 58 29.53 23.49 5.63
CA GLU A 58 29.67 22.81 4.35
C GLU A 58 29.60 21.29 4.56
N SER A 59 28.74 20.64 3.78
CA SER A 59 28.50 19.23 3.91
C SER A 59 29.39 18.45 2.96
N THR A 60 30.02 17.39 3.47
CA THR A 60 30.88 16.53 2.66
C THR A 60 30.07 15.43 1.97
N GLN A 61 30.54 14.99 0.81
CA GLN A 61 30.02 13.83 0.10
C GLN A 61 29.72 12.63 1.03
N ARG A 62 30.68 12.28 1.89
CA ARG A 62 30.57 11.13 2.82
C ARG A 62 29.44 11.32 3.85
N SER A 63 29.31 12.54 4.38
CA SER A 63 28.27 12.92 5.33
C SER A 63 26.87 12.74 4.72
N MET A 64 26.69 13.24 3.49
CA MET A 64 25.42 13.18 2.77
C MET A 64 25.07 11.75 2.36
N GLN A 65 26.05 11.01 1.83
CA GLN A 65 25.87 9.61 1.44
C GLN A 65 25.41 8.75 2.61
N ALA A 66 26.06 8.85 3.78
CA ALA A 66 25.68 8.07 4.96
C ALA A 66 24.23 8.34 5.41
N ARG A 67 23.78 9.59 5.29
CA ARG A 67 22.42 10.01 5.67
C ARG A 67 21.38 9.50 4.70
N ILE A 68 21.59 9.68 3.39
CA ILE A 68 20.68 9.14 2.38
C ILE A 68 20.58 7.62 2.49
N GLN A 69 21.70 6.92 2.68
CA GLN A 69 21.67 5.46 2.86
C GLN A 69 20.88 5.03 4.10
N ALA A 70 20.97 5.79 5.20
CA ALA A 70 20.17 5.54 6.39
C ALA A 70 18.66 5.74 6.11
N ILE A 71 18.29 6.79 5.37
CA ILE A 71 16.91 7.06 4.95
C ILE A 71 16.41 5.95 4.03
N GLU A 72 17.16 5.57 3.01
CA GLU A 72 16.80 4.48 2.10
C GLU A 72 16.60 3.16 2.85
N LYS A 73 17.45 2.85 3.82
CA LYS A 73 17.32 1.64 4.65
C LYS A 73 16.02 1.67 5.46
N ALA A 74 15.69 2.81 6.08
CA ALA A 74 14.44 2.97 6.81
C ALA A 74 13.23 2.83 5.88
N THR A 75 13.28 3.46 4.71
CA THR A 75 12.23 3.38 3.68
C THR A 75 12.04 1.96 3.16
N LYS A 76 13.11 1.23 2.89
CA LYS A 76 13.05 -0.19 2.48
C LYS A 76 12.40 -1.06 3.56
N LYS A 77 12.73 -0.83 4.84
CA LYS A 77 12.10 -1.54 5.97
C LYS A 77 10.61 -1.23 6.05
N PHE A 78 10.22 0.04 5.92
CA PHE A 78 8.83 0.47 5.92
C PHE A 78 8.02 -0.19 4.79
N HIS A 79 8.54 -0.18 3.56
CA HIS A 79 7.94 -0.89 2.43
C HIS A 79 7.79 -2.40 2.69
N GLY A 80 8.79 -3.03 3.32
CA GLY A 80 8.69 -4.43 3.74
C GLY A 80 7.54 -4.68 4.71
N CYS A 81 7.32 -3.78 5.67
CA CYS A 81 6.19 -3.85 6.60
C CYS A 81 4.84 -3.69 5.89
N ILE A 82 4.71 -2.75 4.94
CA ILE A 82 3.49 -2.59 4.13
C ILE A 82 3.19 -3.87 3.36
N ARG A 83 4.17 -4.41 2.62
CA ARG A 83 3.99 -5.65 1.84
C ARG A 83 3.60 -6.84 2.72
N ALA A 84 4.17 -6.93 3.92
CA ALA A 84 3.81 -7.98 4.87
C ALA A 84 2.37 -7.83 5.38
N ALA A 85 1.92 -6.59 5.64
CA ALA A 85 0.54 -6.31 6.03
C ALA A 85 -0.45 -6.66 4.90
N GLU A 86 -0.16 -6.24 3.67
CA GLU A 86 -0.95 -6.58 2.47
C GLU A 86 -1.03 -8.09 2.24
N ALA A 87 0.09 -8.81 2.39
CA ALA A 87 0.13 -10.26 2.24
C ALA A 87 -0.73 -10.97 3.30
N ARG A 88 -0.73 -10.49 4.54
CA ARG A 88 -1.57 -11.03 5.62
C ARG A 88 -3.06 -10.81 5.35
N ASN A 89 -3.43 -9.67 4.79
CA ASN A 89 -4.82 -9.38 4.40
C ASN A 89 -5.32 -10.29 3.26
N ARG A 90 -4.40 -10.89 2.48
CA ARG A 90 -4.74 -11.84 1.40
C ARG A 90 -4.89 -13.28 1.88
N SER A 91 -4.50 -13.63 3.11
CA SER A 91 -4.47 -15.03 3.60
C SER A 91 -5.59 -15.40 4.59
N GLY A 92 -6.69 -14.63 4.67
CA GLY A 92 -7.71 -14.82 5.73
C GLY A 92 -9.07 -15.33 5.29
N ALA A 93 -9.56 -14.91 4.12
CA ALA A 93 -10.70 -15.47 3.41
C ALA A 93 -10.60 -14.89 2.01
N SER A 94 -10.42 -15.72 1.00
CA SER A 94 -10.50 -15.18 -0.36
C SER A 94 -11.92 -14.67 -0.57
N ASN A 95 -12.12 -13.66 -1.42
CA ASN A 95 -13.47 -13.30 -1.87
C ASN A 95 -14.22 -14.55 -2.37
N VAL A 96 -13.50 -15.56 -2.84
CA VAL A 96 -14.05 -16.87 -3.25
C VAL A 96 -14.63 -17.64 -2.06
N ASP A 97 -14.00 -17.62 -0.89
CA ASP A 97 -14.48 -18.33 0.30
C ASP A 97 -15.74 -17.67 0.86
N ILE A 98 -15.76 -16.34 0.95
CA ILE A 98 -16.93 -15.55 1.35
C ILE A 98 -18.07 -15.78 0.36
N ASN A 99 -17.80 -15.66 -0.94
CA ASN A 99 -18.79 -15.93 -1.99
C ASN A 99 -19.29 -17.38 -1.96
N SER A 100 -18.43 -18.35 -1.60
CA SER A 100 -18.81 -19.76 -1.52
C SER A 100 -19.78 -20.03 -0.36
N HIS A 101 -19.57 -19.37 0.78
CA HIS A 101 -20.45 -19.46 1.94
C HIS A 101 -21.80 -18.83 1.63
N ASP A 102 -21.79 -17.61 1.10
CA ASP A 102 -23.01 -16.88 0.74
C ASP A 102 -23.81 -17.63 -0.33
N LEU A 103 -23.15 -18.23 -1.31
CA LEU A 103 -23.80 -19.04 -2.34
C LEU A 103 -24.44 -20.32 -1.77
N LYS A 104 -23.84 -20.94 -0.75
CA LYS A 104 -24.43 -22.10 -0.06
C LYS A 104 -25.67 -21.68 0.71
N THR A 105 -25.60 -20.60 1.47
CA THR A 105 -26.74 -20.04 2.22
C THR A 105 -27.91 -19.70 1.30
N VAL A 106 -27.65 -18.99 0.19
CA VAL A 106 -28.69 -18.65 -0.80
C VAL A 106 -29.33 -19.90 -1.42
N LYS A 107 -28.53 -20.94 -1.71
CA LYS A 107 -29.06 -22.21 -2.23
C LYS A 107 -29.97 -22.91 -1.22
N GLU A 108 -29.64 -22.89 0.07
CA GLU A 108 -30.47 -23.48 1.12
C GLU A 108 -31.76 -22.70 1.35
N GLU A 109 -31.69 -21.38 1.41
CA GLU A 109 -32.85 -20.49 1.51
C GLU A 109 -33.79 -20.68 0.30
N ASN A 110 -33.25 -20.81 -0.92
CA ASN A 110 -34.04 -21.07 -2.12
C ASN A 110 -34.75 -22.44 -2.09
N LYS A 111 -34.14 -23.48 -1.49
CA LYS A 111 -34.82 -24.77 -1.29
C LYS A 111 -36.03 -24.61 -0.38
N ILE A 112 -35.90 -23.84 0.70
CA ILE A 112 -37.00 -23.54 1.63
C ILE A 112 -38.10 -22.74 0.91
N MET A 113 -37.74 -21.79 0.04
CA MET A 113 -38.70 -21.01 -0.76
C MET A 113 -39.44 -21.82 -1.84
N ALA A 114 -38.80 -22.85 -2.41
CA ALA A 114 -39.38 -23.66 -3.48
C ALA A 114 -40.26 -24.82 -2.99
N MET A 115 -40.16 -25.21 -1.71
CA MET A 115 -40.91 -26.34 -1.13
C MET A 115 -42.45 -26.17 -1.16
N ASP A 116 -43.25 -27.19 -1.46
CA ASP A 116 -44.70 -27.04 -1.32
C ASP A 116 -45.15 -27.26 0.14
N LEU A 117 -45.45 -26.17 0.84
CA LEU A 117 -45.86 -26.19 2.26
C LEU A 117 -47.26 -26.77 2.48
N SER A 118 -48.08 -26.88 1.43
CA SER A 118 -49.43 -27.45 1.53
C SER A 118 -49.42 -28.98 1.68
N SER A 119 -48.31 -29.62 1.30
CA SER A 119 -48.09 -31.07 1.38
C SER A 119 -47.59 -31.57 2.74
N ILE A 120 -47.25 -30.67 3.66
CA ILE A 120 -46.78 -31.02 5.01
C ILE A 120 -47.98 -31.36 5.89
N VAL A 121 -48.06 -32.63 6.30
CA VAL A 121 -49.16 -33.18 7.11
C VAL A 121 -49.14 -32.66 8.55
N ASP A 122 -47.94 -32.44 9.11
CA ASP A 122 -47.76 -31.98 10.48
C ASP A 122 -47.95 -30.45 10.61
N PRO A 123 -48.93 -29.97 11.40
CA PRO A 123 -49.23 -28.54 11.51
C PRO A 123 -48.08 -27.70 12.08
N ASP A 124 -47.32 -28.24 13.03
CA ASP A 124 -46.24 -27.53 13.71
C ASP A 124 -45.03 -27.35 12.78
N SER A 125 -44.65 -28.41 12.06
CA SER A 125 -43.62 -28.36 11.02
C SER A 125 -43.99 -27.38 9.91
N ARG A 126 -45.26 -27.39 9.48
CA ARG A 126 -45.76 -26.43 8.48
C ARG A 126 -45.63 -24.98 8.95
N ALA A 127 -46.00 -24.70 10.20
CA ALA A 127 -45.89 -23.36 10.77
C ALA A 127 -44.42 -22.89 10.89
N TYR A 128 -43.51 -23.81 11.24
CA TYR A 128 -42.08 -23.54 11.30
C TYR A 128 -41.52 -23.08 9.93
N PHE A 129 -41.75 -23.86 8.87
CA PHE A 129 -41.26 -23.49 7.54
C PHE A 129 -41.95 -22.25 6.97
N GLN A 130 -43.21 -21.99 7.31
CA GLN A 130 -43.89 -20.74 6.97
C GLN A 130 -43.26 -19.52 7.67
N ALA A 131 -42.86 -19.66 8.94
CA ALA A 131 -42.13 -18.61 9.64
C ALA A 131 -40.75 -18.38 9.02
N GLU A 132 -40.05 -19.44 8.64
CA GLU A 132 -38.72 -19.34 8.04
C GLU A 132 -38.76 -18.66 6.65
N ARG A 133 -39.76 -18.98 5.81
CA ARG A 133 -40.00 -18.25 4.55
C ARG A 133 -40.20 -16.76 4.77
N ARG A 134 -40.99 -16.39 5.78
CA ARG A 134 -41.24 -14.98 6.08
C ARG A 134 -39.95 -14.26 6.48
N ARG A 135 -39.08 -14.90 7.26
CA ARG A 135 -37.76 -14.35 7.61
C ARG A 135 -36.89 -14.14 6.37
N ILE A 136 -36.83 -15.12 5.48
CA ILE A 136 -36.02 -15.02 4.25
C ILE A 136 -36.58 -13.90 3.33
N LEU A 137 -37.90 -13.78 3.16
CA LEU A 137 -38.50 -12.69 2.37
C LEU A 137 -38.19 -11.30 2.96
N GLN A 138 -38.22 -11.17 4.28
CA GLN A 138 -37.85 -9.91 4.96
C GLN A 138 -36.38 -9.57 4.76
N LYS A 139 -35.48 -10.56 4.86
CA LYS A 139 -34.05 -10.40 4.59
C LYS A 139 -33.79 -9.93 3.15
N ILE A 140 -34.48 -10.52 2.17
CA ILE A 140 -34.38 -10.13 0.75
C ILE A 140 -34.88 -8.69 0.53
N ALA A 141 -35.99 -8.32 1.15
CA ALA A 141 -36.53 -6.96 1.05
C ALA A 141 -35.57 -5.90 1.62
N GLN A 142 -34.87 -6.21 2.72
CA GLN A 142 -33.87 -5.32 3.34
C GLN A 142 -32.57 -5.22 2.53
N GLN A 143 -32.18 -6.27 1.80
CA GLN A 143 -30.97 -6.28 0.99
C GLN A 143 -31.08 -5.51 -0.34
N GLN A 144 -32.30 -5.25 -0.85
CA GLN A 144 -32.52 -4.48 -2.08
C GLN A 144 -32.35 -2.95 -1.93
N GLU A 145 -32.24 -2.42 -0.71
CA GLU A 145 -32.12 -0.97 -0.45
C GLU A 145 -30.66 -0.46 -0.32
N GLN A 146 -29.65 -1.32 -0.42
CA GLN A 146 -28.24 -0.92 -0.42
C GLN A 146 -27.74 -0.72 -1.86
N PRO A 147 -27.23 0.48 -2.24
CA PRO A 147 -26.64 0.69 -3.56
C PRO A 147 -25.42 -0.21 -3.74
N ASN A 148 -25.35 -0.93 -4.86
CA ASN A 148 -24.20 -1.74 -5.27
C ASN A 148 -22.96 -0.87 -5.50
N ASP A 149 -22.18 -0.59 -4.46
CA ASP A 149 -20.94 0.19 -4.55
C ASP A 149 -19.71 -0.67 -4.93
N TYR A 150 -19.89 -1.71 -5.75
CA TYR A 150 -18.82 -2.66 -6.10
C TYR A 150 -17.98 -2.24 -7.32
N ALA A 151 -18.10 -0.99 -7.75
CA ALA A 151 -17.39 -0.50 -8.92
C ALA A 151 -16.56 0.72 -8.54
N THR A 152 -15.49 0.52 -7.76
CA THR A 152 -14.17 1.19 -7.88
C THR A 152 -13.31 0.88 -6.64
N GLY A 153 -12.79 -0.34 -6.57
CA GLY A 153 -11.69 -0.69 -5.67
C GLY A 153 -10.32 -0.55 -6.33
N THR A 154 -10.13 0.49 -7.15
CA THR A 154 -8.82 0.83 -7.71
C THR A 154 -8.36 2.09 -7.00
N TYR A 155 -7.51 1.92 -5.99
CA TYR A 155 -6.73 3.05 -5.47
C TYR A 155 -5.94 3.68 -6.63
N PRO A 156 -5.80 5.01 -6.68
CA PRO A 156 -5.11 5.71 -7.76
C PRO A 156 -3.75 5.09 -8.05
N SER A 157 -3.51 4.76 -9.31
CA SER A 157 -2.33 4.08 -9.87
C SER A 157 -1.03 4.90 -9.80
N TYR A 158 -0.81 5.65 -8.73
CA TYR A 158 0.36 6.52 -8.56
C TYR A 158 1.68 5.75 -8.39
N PHE A 159 1.65 4.43 -8.16
CA PHE A 159 2.83 3.65 -7.79
C PHE A 159 3.11 2.41 -8.66
N ASP A 160 2.37 2.18 -9.75
CA ASP A 160 2.58 1.00 -10.61
C ASP A 160 3.89 1.05 -11.43
N ASN A 161 4.56 2.21 -11.50
CA ASN A 161 5.79 2.40 -12.29
C ASN A 161 7.11 2.37 -11.48
N ILE A 162 7.11 2.01 -10.20
CA ILE A 162 8.37 1.89 -9.42
C ILE A 162 8.92 0.44 -9.43
N GLY A 163 8.23 -0.48 -10.09
CA GLY A 163 8.59 -1.89 -10.21
C GLY A 163 9.48 -2.22 -11.42
N GLY A 164 10.57 -1.48 -11.63
CA GLY A 164 11.60 -1.91 -12.57
C GLY A 164 12.35 -3.12 -12.03
N SER A 165 12.02 -4.31 -12.52
CA SER A 165 12.84 -5.52 -12.37
C SER A 165 14.21 -5.30 -13.00
N GLY A 166 15.14 -4.79 -12.20
CA GLY A 166 16.54 -4.63 -12.53
C GLY A 166 17.36 -5.05 -11.31
N SER A 167 17.70 -6.32 -11.23
CA SER A 167 18.76 -6.85 -10.36
C SER A 167 20.12 -6.29 -10.83
N GLY A 168 20.36 -5.01 -10.58
CA GLY A 168 21.52 -4.27 -11.07
C GLY A 168 22.02 -3.19 -10.10
N LEU A 169 21.87 -3.43 -8.79
CA LEU A 169 22.59 -2.65 -7.78
C LEU A 169 23.92 -3.38 -7.47
N PRO A 170 25.08 -2.71 -7.52
CA PRO A 170 26.34 -3.30 -7.09
C PRO A 170 26.28 -3.61 -5.59
N ASP A 171 26.72 -4.81 -5.21
CA ASP A 171 27.11 -5.08 -3.82
C ASP A 171 28.29 -4.16 -3.49
N TYR A 172 28.12 -3.35 -2.45
CA TYR A 172 29.17 -2.59 -1.78
C TYR A 172 29.27 -3.05 -0.33
#